data_AF-A0A127PGF2-F1
#
_entry.id   AF-A0A127PGF2-F1
#
_cell.length_a   1.000
_cell.length_b   1.000
_cell.length_c   1.000
_cell.angle_alpha   90.00
_cell.angle_beta   90.00
_cell.angle_gamma   90.00
#
_symmetry.space_group_name_H-M   'P 1'
#
loop_
_entity.id
_entity.type
_entity.pdbx_description
1 polymer ?
#
loop_
_entity_poly.entity_id
_entity_poly.type
_entity_poly.pdbx_seq_one_letter_code
_entity_poly.pdbx_strand_id
1 'polypeptide(L)'
;MDRDNPHERLELLDWQSMIALFEGWAERYCAHPSYFRIGGRPVCSFLNLGDFVNTYGLDGFQLIIQTARQIMQRRLGQDPFVIGVFGEATLKHCALANQTSIDGATGYGLLPEWTGPPVQHYGELIPRRAAEWAMVQRNLRVPFFPVVCAGWDATVRGEWAADLRNCRGFPWRPVVDGVNAELFGHFIDAAVAFNLAHHPDLNVVYVHAWNEWTESSAIEPSDRFGDQFLRQLQQRTRLTPLGPASNLALNGANHRNIST
;
A
#
# COMPACT_ATOMS: atom_id res chain seq x y z
N MET A 1 -9.59 11.26 29.90
CA MET A 1 -9.29 9.84 29.73
C MET A 1 -10.43 9.08 30.39
N ASP A 2 -11.43 8.75 29.61
CA ASP A 2 -12.51 7.89 30.09
C ASP A 2 -12.01 6.45 30.01
N ARG A 3 -11.92 5.76 31.16
CA ARG A 3 -11.29 4.44 31.27
C ARG A 3 -12.25 3.28 30.97
N ASP A 4 -13.51 3.59 30.64
CA ASP A 4 -14.60 2.62 30.58
C ASP A 4 -15.21 2.41 29.18
N ASN A 5 -14.47 2.69 28.09
CA ASN A 5 -14.90 2.27 26.75
C ASN A 5 -14.43 0.84 26.44
N PRO A 6 -15.32 -0.18 26.42
CA PRO A 6 -14.96 -1.57 26.14
C PRO A 6 -14.50 -1.83 24.70
N HIS A 7 -14.56 -0.84 23.81
CA HIS A 7 -14.13 -0.94 22.40
C HIS A 7 -12.71 -0.43 22.12
N GLU A 8 -11.94 0.02 23.11
CA GLU A 8 -10.59 0.58 22.92
C GLU A 8 -9.52 -0.07 23.82
N ARG A 9 -9.49 -1.40 23.85
CA ARG A 9 -8.24 -2.11 24.12
C ARG A 9 -7.85 -2.86 22.86
N LEU A 10 -7.23 -2.14 21.92
CA LEU A 10 -6.26 -2.80 21.06
C LEU A 10 -5.23 -3.39 22.02
N GLU A 11 -5.23 -4.70 22.21
CA GLU A 11 -4.19 -5.37 22.97
C GLU A 11 -2.88 -5.05 22.26
N LEU A 12 -2.10 -4.14 22.86
CA LEU A 12 -0.78 -3.80 22.37
C LEU A 12 -0.01 -5.11 22.27
N LEU A 13 0.58 -5.38 21.11
CA LEU A 13 1.52 -6.48 21.00
C LEU A 13 2.66 -6.22 21.98
N ASP A 14 2.74 -7.06 23.01
CA ASP A 14 3.89 -7.07 23.88
C ASP A 14 5.13 -7.53 23.10
N TRP A 15 6.29 -7.32 23.71
CA TRP A 15 7.57 -7.59 23.07
C TRP A 15 7.74 -9.06 22.68
N GLN A 16 7.24 -9.99 23.51
CA GLN A 16 7.36 -11.42 23.28
C GLN A 16 6.50 -11.85 22.09
N SER A 17 5.27 -11.34 22.02
CA SER A 17 4.32 -11.59 20.94
C SER A 17 4.84 -11.03 19.61
N MET A 18 5.48 -9.87 19.64
CA MET A 18 6.07 -9.27 18.44
C MET A 18 7.29 -10.03 17.92
N ILE A 19 8.17 -10.51 18.81
CA ILE A 19 9.26 -11.41 18.41
C ILE A 19 8.67 -12.68 17.79
N ALA A 20 7.70 -13.30 18.45
CA ALA A 20 7.06 -14.53 17.95
C ALA A 20 6.41 -14.31 16.57
N LEU A 21 5.78 -13.15 16.35
CA LEU A 21 5.24 -12.75 15.07
C LEU A 21 6.32 -12.70 13.99
N PHE A 22 7.42 -11.97 14.20
CA PHE A 22 8.48 -11.83 13.19
C PHE A 22 9.22 -13.15 12.94
N GLU A 23 9.45 -13.95 13.98
CA GLU A 23 10.03 -15.30 13.84
C GLU A 23 9.17 -16.20 12.98
N GLY A 24 7.88 -16.34 13.35
CA GLY A 24 6.94 -17.17 12.60
C GLY A 24 6.71 -16.65 11.19
N TRP A 25 6.69 -15.33 11.00
CA TRP A 25 6.52 -14.72 9.68
C TRP A 25 7.73 -14.95 8.77
N ALA A 26 8.94 -14.81 9.30
CA ALA A 26 10.17 -15.06 8.56
C ALA A 26 10.27 -16.52 8.11
N GLU A 27 10.03 -17.46 9.03
CA GLU A 27 10.14 -18.90 8.80
C GLU A 27 9.08 -19.41 7.82
N ARG A 28 7.81 -19.04 8.03
CA ARG A 28 6.70 -19.63 7.29
C ARG A 28 6.45 -19.01 5.92
N TYR A 29 6.76 -17.72 5.77
CA TYR A 29 6.34 -16.97 4.57
C TYR A 29 7.50 -16.30 3.85
N CYS A 30 8.37 -15.56 4.55
CA CYS A 30 9.39 -14.75 3.89
C CYS A 30 10.47 -15.60 3.19
N ALA A 31 10.68 -16.84 3.64
CA ALA A 31 11.57 -17.79 2.98
C ALA A 31 11.02 -18.34 1.64
N HIS A 32 9.72 -18.18 1.37
CA HIS A 32 9.09 -18.74 0.18
C HIS A 32 9.53 -17.99 -1.10
N PRO A 33 9.84 -18.69 -2.22
CA PRO A 33 10.34 -18.04 -3.44
C PRO A 33 9.33 -17.08 -4.09
N SER A 34 8.03 -17.28 -3.86
CA SER A 34 6.97 -16.37 -4.35
C SER A 34 6.76 -15.14 -3.45
N TYR A 35 7.48 -15.03 -2.33
CA TYR A 35 7.36 -13.87 -1.45
C TYR A 35 7.90 -12.62 -2.16
N PHE A 36 7.11 -11.54 -2.16
CA PHE A 36 7.47 -10.33 -2.89
C PHE A 36 8.73 -9.65 -2.31
N ARG A 37 9.66 -9.27 -3.21
CA ARG A 37 10.97 -8.73 -2.87
C ARG A 37 11.30 -7.49 -3.66
N ILE A 38 11.93 -6.52 -3.02
CA ILE A 38 12.51 -5.33 -3.66
C ILE A 38 14.01 -5.37 -3.41
N GLY A 39 14.82 -5.31 -4.47
CA GLY A 39 16.28 -5.48 -4.36
C GLY A 39 16.68 -6.78 -3.67
N GLY A 40 15.92 -7.86 -3.92
CA GLY A 40 16.12 -9.16 -3.28
C GLY A 40 15.64 -9.26 -1.83
N ARG A 41 15.30 -8.15 -1.14
CA ARG A 41 14.88 -8.12 0.28
C ARG A 41 13.37 -8.38 0.44
N PRO A 42 12.92 -9.23 1.39
CA PRO A 42 11.49 -9.48 1.61
C PRO A 42 10.80 -8.18 2.00
N VAL A 43 9.70 -7.83 1.33
CA VAL A 43 8.96 -6.60 1.68
C VAL A 43 8.20 -6.79 2.99
N CYS A 44 8.31 -5.80 3.88
CA CYS A 44 7.56 -5.69 5.12
C CYS A 44 6.87 -4.33 5.17
N SER A 45 5.53 -4.32 5.16
CA SER A 45 4.77 -3.06 5.17
C SER A 45 4.15 -2.80 6.54
N PHE A 46 4.29 -1.57 7.04
CA PHE A 46 3.61 -1.09 8.24
C PHE A 46 2.47 -0.16 7.82
N LEU A 47 1.23 -0.63 7.99
CA LEU A 47 0.04 0.13 7.66
C LEU A 47 -0.10 1.32 8.61
N ASN A 48 -0.20 2.53 8.06
CA ASN A 48 -0.31 3.79 8.79
C ASN A 48 0.81 4.01 9.84
N LEU A 49 1.95 4.55 9.39
CA LEU A 49 3.10 4.85 10.26
C LEU A 49 2.73 5.69 11.50
N GLY A 50 1.76 6.59 11.36
CA GLY A 50 1.30 7.45 12.44
C GLY A 50 0.78 6.64 13.63
N ASP A 51 0.06 5.55 13.37
CA ASP A 51 -0.53 4.73 14.42
C ASP A 51 0.56 4.01 15.23
N PHE A 52 1.55 3.42 14.56
CA PHE A 52 2.68 2.79 15.25
C PHE A 52 3.45 3.77 16.14
N VAL A 53 3.70 4.99 15.66
CA VAL A 53 4.43 6.00 16.44
C VAL A 53 3.57 6.56 17.58
N ASN A 54 2.26 6.74 17.37
CA ASN A 54 1.34 7.15 18.42
C ASN A 54 1.23 6.09 19.53
N THR A 55 1.27 4.81 19.15
CA THR A 55 1.11 3.68 20.06
C THR A 55 2.40 3.34 20.83
N TYR A 56 3.53 3.25 20.13
CA TYR A 56 4.81 2.76 20.69
C TYR A 56 5.83 3.88 20.92
N GLY A 57 5.55 5.10 20.50
CA GLY A 57 6.55 6.17 20.41
C GLY A 57 7.50 5.96 19.24
N LEU A 58 8.25 7.01 18.89
CA LEU A 58 9.22 6.94 17.80
C LEU A 58 10.32 5.91 18.08
N ASP A 59 10.88 5.91 19.29
CA ASP A 59 11.94 4.97 19.69
C ASP A 59 11.44 3.54 19.74
N GLY A 60 10.23 3.33 20.27
CA GLY A 60 9.59 2.02 20.28
C GLY A 60 9.39 1.50 18.86
N PHE A 61 8.85 2.31 17.96
CA PHE A 61 8.69 1.91 16.55
C PHE A 61 10.02 1.64 15.85
N GLN A 62 11.07 2.42 16.13
CA GLN A 62 12.41 2.12 15.60
C GLN A 62 12.95 0.78 16.12
N LEU A 63 12.71 0.46 17.40
CA LEU A 63 13.08 -0.83 17.97
C LEU A 63 12.31 -1.99 17.30
N ILE A 64 11.03 -1.80 16.96
CA ILE A 64 10.23 -2.77 16.18
C ILE A 64 10.90 -3.07 14.83
N ILE A 65 11.24 -2.02 14.07
CA ILE A 65 11.90 -2.16 12.77
C ILE A 65 13.25 -2.87 12.91
N GLN A 66 14.06 -2.47 13.90
CA GLN A 66 15.36 -3.08 14.14
C GLN A 66 15.26 -4.56 14.50
N THR A 67 14.27 -4.94 15.30
CA THR A 67 14.04 -6.35 15.65
C THR A 67 13.54 -7.17 14.47
N ALA A 68 12.65 -6.64 13.64
CA ALA A 68 12.28 -7.30 12.39
C ALA A 68 13.50 -7.54 11.49
N ARG A 69 14.36 -6.52 11.35
CA ARG A 69 15.64 -6.61 10.59
C ARG A 69 16.57 -7.68 11.16
N GLN A 70 16.81 -7.69 12.47
CA GLN A 70 17.68 -8.68 13.12
C GLN A 70 17.17 -10.11 12.98
N ILE A 71 15.86 -10.32 13.18
CA ILE A 71 15.23 -11.63 13.07
C ILE A 71 15.35 -12.17 11.64
N MET A 72 14.99 -11.36 10.64
CA MET A 72 15.10 -11.79 9.25
C MET A 72 16.55 -11.99 8.82
N GLN A 73 17.48 -11.11 9.24
CA GLN A 73 18.89 -11.29 8.95
C GLN A 73 19.42 -12.63 9.49
N ARG A 74 19.03 -12.99 10.71
CA ARG A 74 19.41 -14.27 11.33
C ARG A 74 18.78 -15.48 10.62
N ARG A 75 17.51 -15.38 10.23
CA ARG A 75 16.74 -16.53 9.69
C ARG A 75 16.93 -16.74 8.19
N LEU A 76 17.09 -15.66 7.44
CA LEU A 76 17.09 -15.64 5.97
C LEU A 76 18.42 -15.19 5.38
N GLY A 77 19.37 -14.73 6.22
CA GLY A 77 20.64 -14.15 5.75
C GLY A 77 20.49 -12.74 5.19
N GLN A 78 19.33 -12.12 5.34
CA GLN A 78 18.99 -10.80 4.82
C GLN A 78 17.88 -10.12 5.62
N ASP A 79 17.93 -8.81 5.74
CA ASP A 79 16.89 -8.01 6.39
C ASP A 79 15.71 -7.69 5.43
N PRO A 80 14.54 -7.24 5.93
CA PRO A 80 13.41 -6.86 5.10
C PRO A 80 13.63 -5.51 4.42
N PHE A 81 12.98 -5.30 3.28
CA PHE A 81 12.70 -3.98 2.73
C PHE A 81 11.46 -3.42 3.43
N VAL A 82 11.64 -2.44 4.31
CA VAL A 82 10.56 -1.90 5.14
C VAL A 82 9.83 -0.76 4.41
N ILE A 83 8.53 -0.92 4.20
CA ILE A 83 7.64 0.06 3.59
C ILE A 83 6.77 0.70 4.66
N GLY A 84 6.80 2.04 4.75
CA GLY A 84 5.83 2.80 5.50
C GLY A 84 4.62 3.17 4.64
N VAL A 85 3.41 2.81 5.08
CA VAL A 85 2.18 3.15 4.34
C VAL A 85 1.54 4.39 4.95
N PHE A 86 1.21 5.38 4.11
CA PHE A 86 0.57 6.63 4.53
C PHE A 86 -0.94 6.56 4.33
N GLY A 87 -1.69 7.04 5.32
CA GLY A 87 -3.13 7.30 5.17
C GLY A 87 -3.42 8.58 4.37
N GLU A 88 -2.49 9.53 4.35
CA GLU A 88 -2.61 10.80 3.63
C GLU A 88 -1.25 11.28 3.07
N ALA A 89 -1.28 11.99 1.94
CA ALA A 89 -0.10 12.59 1.31
C ALA A 89 0.18 13.99 1.87
N THR A 90 0.76 14.08 3.08
CA THR A 90 1.06 15.38 3.72
C THR A 90 2.51 15.52 4.17
N LEU A 91 2.96 16.76 4.38
CA LEU A 91 4.30 17.05 4.90
C LEU A 91 4.53 16.46 6.29
N LYS A 92 3.47 16.31 7.11
CA LYS A 92 3.54 15.63 8.41
C LYS A 92 3.94 14.17 8.26
N HIS A 93 3.33 13.44 7.31
CA HIS A 93 3.68 12.05 7.02
C HIS A 93 5.11 11.93 6.50
N CYS A 94 5.54 12.85 5.63
CA CYS A 94 6.92 12.88 5.14
C CYS A 94 7.93 13.12 6.27
N ALA A 95 7.66 14.09 7.15
CA ALA A 95 8.51 14.40 8.29
C ALA A 95 8.59 13.23 9.28
N LEU A 96 7.49 12.52 9.50
CA LEU A 96 7.48 11.33 10.35
C LEU A 96 8.29 10.20 9.72
N ALA A 97 8.07 9.90 8.44
CA ALA A 97 8.81 8.87 7.72
C ALA A 97 10.33 9.12 7.75
N ASN A 98 10.77 10.38 7.62
CA ASN A 98 12.19 10.74 7.67
C ASN A 98 12.85 10.59 9.05
N GLN A 99 12.05 10.38 10.11
CA GLN A 99 12.52 10.10 11.47
C GLN A 99 12.60 8.60 11.78
N THR A 100 12.13 7.74 10.87
CA THR A 100 12.17 6.29 11.04
C THR A 100 13.22 5.66 10.11
N SER A 101 13.46 4.37 10.30
CA SER A 101 14.41 3.58 9.51
C SER A 101 13.73 2.72 8.44
N ILE A 102 12.62 3.21 7.88
CA ILE A 102 11.98 2.56 6.71
C ILE A 102 12.88 2.68 5.47
N ASP A 103 12.73 1.77 4.52
CA ASP A 103 13.49 1.75 3.26
C ASP A 103 12.71 2.37 2.09
N GLY A 104 11.39 2.52 2.22
CA GLY A 104 10.52 3.19 1.26
C GLY A 104 9.17 3.55 1.86
N ALA A 105 8.39 4.34 1.13
CA ALA A 105 7.05 4.72 1.53
C ALA A 105 6.05 4.54 0.39
N THR A 106 4.78 4.33 0.71
CA THR A 106 3.67 4.33 -0.24
C THR A 106 2.41 4.86 0.44
N GLY A 107 1.29 4.91 -0.28
CA GLY A 107 -0.02 5.22 0.28
C GLY A 107 -0.89 3.98 0.40
N TYR A 108 -1.92 4.05 1.25
CA TYR A 108 -2.99 3.05 1.28
C TYR A 108 -3.87 3.18 0.02
N GLY A 109 -4.89 4.03 0.03
CA GLY A 109 -5.65 4.40 -1.17
C GLY A 109 -5.33 5.80 -1.69
N LEU A 110 -5.05 6.74 -0.78
CA LEU A 110 -4.81 8.18 -1.01
C LEU A 110 -5.82 8.93 -1.90
N LEU A 111 -6.89 8.28 -2.38
CA LEU A 111 -7.77 8.83 -3.40
C LEU A 111 -8.67 9.97 -2.90
N PRO A 112 -9.58 9.76 -1.93
CA PRO A 112 -10.46 10.82 -1.51
C PRO A 112 -9.72 11.88 -0.67
N GLU A 113 -10.27 13.09 -0.67
CA GLU A 113 -9.96 14.12 0.32
C GLU A 113 -10.89 13.97 1.53
N TRP A 114 -10.36 13.57 2.69
CA TRP A 114 -11.15 13.27 3.88
C TRP A 114 -11.94 14.46 4.43
N THR A 115 -11.37 15.68 4.34
CA THR A 115 -12.00 16.93 4.80
C THR A 115 -12.69 17.69 3.67
N GLY A 116 -12.78 17.11 2.47
CA GLY A 116 -13.37 17.74 1.29
C GLY A 116 -14.89 17.60 1.21
N PRO A 117 -15.46 17.89 0.03
CA PRO A 117 -16.86 17.63 -0.27
C PRO A 117 -17.22 16.14 -0.01
N PRO A 118 -18.46 15.85 0.43
CA PRO A 118 -18.90 14.47 0.70
C PRO A 118 -18.94 13.60 -0.56
N VAL A 119 -19.17 14.20 -1.72
CA VAL A 119 -19.09 13.55 -3.04
C VAL A 119 -17.99 14.25 -3.84
N GLN A 120 -17.08 13.47 -4.40
CA GLN A 120 -15.90 13.94 -5.15
C GLN A 120 -15.83 13.24 -6.49
N HIS A 121 -15.24 13.89 -7.49
CA HIS A 121 -15.21 13.35 -8.86
C HIS A 121 -13.87 12.66 -9.16
N TYR A 122 -13.92 11.41 -9.62
CA TYR A 122 -12.72 10.61 -9.87
C TYR A 122 -11.73 11.27 -10.84
N GLY A 123 -12.24 11.85 -11.92
CA GLY A 123 -11.42 12.54 -12.93
C GLY A 123 -10.70 13.79 -12.42
N GLU A 124 -11.21 14.44 -11.38
CA GLU A 124 -10.56 15.59 -10.75
C GLU A 124 -9.51 15.17 -9.72
N LEU A 125 -9.73 14.04 -9.05
CA LEU A 125 -8.83 13.51 -8.04
C LEU A 125 -7.54 12.96 -8.65
N ILE A 126 -7.60 12.18 -9.73
CA ILE A 126 -6.40 11.56 -10.35
C ILE A 126 -5.24 12.53 -10.57
N PRO A 127 -5.41 13.65 -11.32
CA PRO A 127 -4.31 14.58 -11.55
C PRO A 127 -3.80 15.23 -10.26
N ARG A 128 -4.68 15.45 -9.27
CA ARG A 128 -4.30 15.99 -7.96
C ARG A 128 -3.43 15.00 -7.19
N ARG A 129 -3.84 13.72 -7.12
CA ARG A 129 -3.07 12.67 -6.45
C ARG A 129 -1.70 12.45 -7.10
N ALA A 130 -1.66 12.46 -8.43
CA ALA A 130 -0.40 12.36 -9.17
C ALA A 130 0.56 13.53 -8.85
N ALA A 131 0.04 14.76 -8.74
CA ALA A 131 0.83 15.92 -8.35
C ALA A 131 1.35 15.83 -6.90
N GLU A 132 0.56 15.24 -5.99
CA GLU A 132 0.96 15.03 -4.60
C GLU A 132 2.13 14.06 -4.45
N TRP A 133 2.26 13.04 -5.30
CA TRP A 133 3.41 12.13 -5.26
C TRP A 133 4.73 12.88 -5.47
N ALA A 134 4.76 13.85 -6.40
CA ALA A 134 5.94 14.69 -6.61
C ALA A 134 6.27 15.54 -5.38
N MET A 135 5.25 16.02 -4.66
CA MET A 135 5.44 16.75 -3.40
C MET A 135 5.98 15.82 -2.31
N VAL A 136 5.38 14.63 -2.15
CA VAL A 136 5.80 13.63 -1.16
C VAL A 136 7.24 13.20 -1.41
N GLN A 137 7.60 12.82 -2.63
CA GLN A 137 8.95 12.39 -2.96
C GLN A 137 10.00 13.46 -2.71
N ARG A 138 9.72 14.73 -3.04
CA ARG A 138 10.63 15.86 -2.77
C ARG A 138 10.92 16.03 -1.27
N ASN A 139 10.04 15.58 -0.41
CA ASN A 139 10.14 15.72 1.05
C ASN A 139 10.49 14.40 1.76
N LEU A 140 10.73 13.31 1.03
CA LEU A 140 11.17 12.03 1.58
C LEU A 140 12.63 11.77 1.30
N ARG A 141 13.32 11.16 2.27
CA ARG A 141 14.70 10.67 2.15
C ARG A 141 14.78 9.27 1.54
N VAL A 142 13.64 8.60 1.40
CA VAL A 142 13.49 7.26 0.84
C VAL A 142 12.61 7.31 -0.42
N PRO A 143 12.66 6.29 -1.29
CA PRO A 143 11.75 6.19 -2.42
C PRO A 143 10.29 6.16 -1.99
N PHE A 144 9.47 6.95 -2.67
CA PHE A 144 8.01 6.84 -2.63
C PHE A 144 7.55 5.99 -3.80
N PHE A 145 6.76 4.96 -3.51
CA PHE A 145 6.09 4.13 -4.51
C PHE A 145 4.66 4.64 -4.69
N PRO A 146 4.26 5.07 -5.90
CA PRO A 146 2.93 5.58 -6.15
C PRO A 146 1.89 4.50 -5.95
N VAL A 147 0.72 4.90 -5.46
CA VAL A 147 -0.45 4.02 -5.30
C VAL A 147 -1.60 4.54 -6.14
N VAL A 148 -2.22 3.65 -6.90
CA VAL A 148 -3.43 3.94 -7.66
C VAL A 148 -4.63 3.28 -7.00
N CYS A 149 -5.74 4.00 -6.93
CA CYS A 149 -6.96 3.51 -6.33
C CYS A 149 -8.10 3.56 -7.36
N ALA A 150 -8.85 2.47 -7.49
CA ALA A 150 -9.87 2.33 -8.52
C ALA A 150 -11.13 3.16 -8.23
N GLY A 151 -11.47 3.36 -6.95
CA GLY A 151 -12.67 4.07 -6.53
C GLY A 151 -12.74 4.18 -5.02
N TRP A 152 -13.76 4.86 -4.50
CA TRP A 152 -14.01 4.93 -3.07
C TRP A 152 -15.48 5.20 -2.79
N ASP A 153 -16.10 4.43 -1.91
CA ASP A 153 -17.43 4.71 -1.37
C ASP A 153 -17.48 4.28 0.09
N ALA A 154 -17.40 5.26 0.99
CA ALA A 154 -17.48 4.98 2.43
C ALA A 154 -18.84 4.41 2.82
N THR A 155 -19.92 4.81 2.14
CA THR A 155 -21.31 4.51 2.55
C THR A 155 -21.61 3.02 2.63
N VAL A 156 -20.83 2.17 1.95
CA VAL A 156 -20.92 0.71 2.04
C VAL A 156 -20.66 0.18 3.46
N ARG A 157 -19.90 0.91 4.28
CA ARG A 157 -19.69 0.61 5.71
C ARG A 157 -20.60 1.42 6.64
N GLY A 158 -21.23 2.47 6.13
CA GLY A 158 -22.07 3.37 6.91
C GLY A 158 -23.53 2.91 6.98
N GLU A 159 -24.22 3.31 8.04
CA GLU A 159 -25.68 3.27 8.03
C GLU A 159 -26.23 4.23 6.97
N TRP A 160 -27.41 3.94 6.44
CA TRP A 160 -28.03 4.79 5.42
C TRP A 160 -28.19 6.23 5.91
N ALA A 161 -27.85 7.19 5.04
CA ALA A 161 -28.03 8.61 5.28
C ALA A 161 -28.74 9.26 4.09
N ALA A 162 -29.79 10.03 4.36
CA ALA A 162 -30.53 10.77 3.32
C ALA A 162 -29.68 11.84 2.63
N ASP A 163 -28.73 12.42 3.35
CA ASP A 163 -27.86 13.49 2.86
C ASP A 163 -26.47 13.37 3.48
N LEU A 164 -25.48 13.05 2.64
CA LEU A 164 -24.09 12.86 3.06
C LEU A 164 -23.45 14.13 3.65
N ARG A 165 -24.00 15.32 3.37
CA ARG A 165 -23.50 16.59 3.95
C ARG A 165 -23.73 16.67 5.46
N ASN A 166 -24.70 15.92 5.98
CA ASN A 166 -25.01 15.88 7.41
C ASN A 166 -24.18 14.84 8.16
N CYS A 167 -23.37 14.05 7.46
CA CYS A 167 -22.55 13.00 8.05
C CYS A 167 -21.18 13.53 8.49
N ARG A 168 -20.70 13.07 9.66
CA ARG A 168 -19.46 13.58 10.27
C ARG A 168 -18.19 13.22 9.50
N GLY A 169 -18.17 12.07 8.81
CA GLY A 169 -17.00 11.56 8.11
C GLY A 169 -17.19 10.08 7.78
N PHE A 170 -16.09 9.33 7.70
CA PHE A 170 -16.12 7.88 7.61
C PHE A 170 -16.90 7.29 8.82
N PRO A 171 -17.70 6.22 8.65
CA PRO A 171 -17.92 5.43 7.43
C PRO A 171 -19.08 5.93 6.55
N TRP A 172 -19.52 7.18 6.64
CA TRP A 172 -20.63 7.69 5.80
C TRP A 172 -20.17 8.51 4.60
N ARG A 173 -18.99 9.13 4.68
CA ARG A 173 -18.40 9.93 3.60
C ARG A 173 -16.87 9.84 3.69
N PRO A 174 -16.11 10.11 2.61
CA PRO A 174 -16.56 10.56 1.29
C PRO A 174 -16.99 9.42 0.35
N VAL A 175 -17.61 9.81 -0.76
CA VAL A 175 -17.89 8.99 -1.94
C VAL A 175 -17.18 9.61 -3.14
N VAL A 176 -16.55 8.78 -3.96
CA VAL A 176 -15.93 9.16 -5.22
C VAL A 176 -16.79 8.65 -6.36
N ASP A 177 -17.44 9.56 -7.07
CA ASP A 177 -18.27 9.25 -8.22
C ASP A 177 -17.45 9.29 -9.53
N GLY A 178 -18.11 8.99 -10.66
CA GLY A 178 -17.47 9.07 -11.98
C GLY A 178 -16.38 8.02 -12.22
N VAL A 179 -16.24 7.03 -11.32
CA VAL A 179 -15.31 5.91 -11.44
C VAL A 179 -15.53 5.16 -12.75
N ASN A 180 -14.47 5.02 -13.54
CA ASN A 180 -14.44 4.23 -14.75
C ASN A 180 -13.04 3.69 -15.02
N ALA A 181 -12.97 2.63 -15.83
CA ALA A 181 -11.72 1.92 -16.08
C ALA A 181 -10.70 2.73 -16.90
N GLU A 182 -11.14 3.58 -17.83
CA GLU A 182 -10.23 4.40 -18.64
C GLU A 182 -9.44 5.38 -17.77
N LEU A 183 -10.13 6.08 -16.87
CA LEU A 183 -9.49 6.97 -15.89
C LEU A 183 -8.56 6.20 -14.94
N PHE A 184 -8.93 5.01 -14.48
CA PHE A 184 -8.03 4.16 -13.70
C PHE A 184 -6.76 3.81 -14.49
N GLY A 185 -6.91 3.54 -15.79
CA GLY A 185 -5.79 3.38 -16.72
C GLY A 185 -4.87 4.61 -16.74
N HIS A 186 -5.41 5.81 -16.93
CA HIS A 186 -4.63 7.04 -16.88
C HIS A 186 -3.93 7.25 -15.53
N PHE A 187 -4.54 6.80 -14.44
CA PHE A 187 -3.92 6.86 -13.12
C PHE A 187 -2.68 5.95 -13.02
N ILE A 188 -2.74 4.76 -13.61
CA ILE A 188 -1.59 3.85 -13.73
C ILE A 188 -0.50 4.47 -14.62
N ASP A 189 -0.87 5.09 -15.74
CA ASP A 189 0.10 5.76 -16.62
C ASP A 189 0.87 6.86 -15.88
N ALA A 190 0.16 7.65 -15.07
CA ALA A 190 0.78 8.67 -14.21
C ALA A 190 1.74 8.05 -13.18
N ALA A 191 1.37 6.91 -12.57
CA ALA A 191 2.21 6.22 -11.59
C ALA A 191 3.49 5.66 -12.22
N VAL A 192 3.38 5.06 -13.41
CA VAL A 192 4.54 4.56 -14.17
C VAL A 192 5.44 5.73 -14.59
N ALA A 193 4.88 6.82 -15.11
CA ALA A 193 5.64 8.00 -15.49
C ALA A 193 6.38 8.61 -14.29
N PHE A 194 5.74 8.66 -13.11
CA PHE A 194 6.35 9.10 -11.87
C PHE A 194 7.56 8.23 -11.49
N ASN A 195 7.41 6.90 -11.51
CA ASN A 195 8.52 6.00 -11.21
C ASN A 195 9.69 6.16 -12.18
N LEU A 196 9.41 6.22 -13.48
CA LEU A 196 10.46 6.42 -14.50
C LEU A 196 11.22 7.74 -14.31
N ALA A 197 10.57 8.77 -13.78
CA ALA A 197 11.20 10.07 -13.52
C ALA A 197 12.00 10.12 -12.21
N HIS A 198 11.61 9.35 -11.19
CA HIS A 198 12.19 9.46 -9.84
C HIS A 198 13.04 8.25 -9.43
N HIS A 199 12.58 7.03 -9.70
CA HIS A 199 13.24 5.78 -9.31
C HIS A 199 13.07 4.71 -10.40
N PRO A 200 13.68 4.89 -11.59
CA PRO A 200 13.48 3.99 -12.73
C PRO A 200 13.89 2.53 -12.44
N ASP A 201 14.86 2.33 -11.55
CA ASP A 201 15.31 1.00 -11.11
C ASP A 201 14.37 0.34 -10.09
N LEU A 202 13.45 1.12 -9.50
CA LEU A 202 12.48 0.67 -8.49
C LEU A 202 11.05 0.93 -9.00
N ASN A 203 10.73 0.39 -10.16
CA ASN A 203 9.44 0.59 -10.83
C ASN A 203 8.31 -0.29 -10.26
N VAL A 204 7.94 -0.04 -9.00
CA VAL A 204 6.82 -0.69 -8.31
C VAL A 204 5.65 0.29 -8.19
N VAL A 205 4.46 -0.13 -8.62
CA VAL A 205 3.21 0.63 -8.45
C VAL A 205 2.29 -0.18 -7.55
N TYR A 206 1.81 0.45 -6.48
CA TYR A 206 0.81 -0.14 -5.59
C TYR A 206 -0.59 0.05 -6.17
N VAL A 207 -1.47 -0.94 -5.94
CA VAL A 207 -2.86 -0.89 -6.39
C VAL A 207 -3.78 -1.11 -5.20
N HIS A 208 -4.65 -0.13 -4.94
CA HIS A 208 -5.71 -0.17 -3.95
C HIS A 208 -7.07 -0.38 -4.63
N ALA A 209 -7.72 -1.53 -4.49
CA ALA A 209 -7.19 -2.78 -3.94
C ALA A 209 -7.68 -3.95 -4.79
N TRP A 210 -7.13 -5.15 -4.60
CA TRP A 210 -7.64 -6.34 -5.29
C TRP A 210 -9.15 -6.52 -5.03
N ASN A 211 -9.55 -6.62 -3.76
CA ASN A 211 -10.90 -7.00 -3.34
C ASN A 211 -11.43 -6.23 -2.13
N GLU A 212 -11.08 -4.95 -1.99
CA GLU A 212 -11.61 -4.11 -0.91
C GLU A 212 -13.01 -3.56 -1.28
N TRP A 213 -13.97 -4.49 -1.29
CA TRP A 213 -15.36 -4.23 -1.66
C TRP A 213 -16.07 -3.29 -0.69
N THR A 214 -15.72 -3.35 0.59
CA THR A 214 -16.36 -2.54 1.62
C THR A 214 -15.98 -1.06 1.55
N GLU A 215 -15.01 -0.70 0.72
CA GLU A 215 -14.66 0.69 0.40
C GLU A 215 -14.96 1.01 -1.07
N SER A 216 -15.61 0.11 -1.82
CA SER A 216 -15.84 0.19 -3.27
C SER A 216 -14.57 0.54 -4.08
N SER A 217 -13.44 -0.03 -3.68
CA SER A 217 -12.13 0.19 -4.32
C SER A 217 -11.56 -1.07 -4.98
N ALA A 218 -12.32 -2.17 -4.96
CA ALA A 218 -11.94 -3.45 -5.57
C ALA A 218 -11.76 -3.36 -7.09
N ILE A 219 -10.67 -3.94 -7.61
CA ILE A 219 -10.45 -4.18 -9.04
C ILE A 219 -10.83 -5.60 -9.47
N GLU A 220 -11.16 -6.47 -8.52
CA GLU A 220 -11.71 -7.80 -8.76
C GLU A 220 -12.95 -7.70 -9.69
N PRO A 221 -13.11 -8.64 -10.65
CA PRO A 221 -14.22 -8.57 -11.57
C PRO A 221 -15.59 -8.45 -10.89
N SER A 222 -16.41 -7.54 -11.39
CA SER A 222 -17.72 -7.20 -10.81
C SER A 222 -18.83 -7.19 -11.86
N ASP A 223 -20.09 -7.21 -11.43
CA ASP A 223 -21.22 -6.99 -12.35
C ASP A 223 -21.19 -5.59 -12.99
N ARG A 224 -20.66 -4.58 -12.27
CA ARG A 224 -20.61 -3.18 -12.73
C ARG A 224 -19.52 -2.94 -13.78
N PHE A 225 -18.32 -3.48 -13.55
CA PHE A 225 -17.15 -3.18 -14.37
C PHE A 225 -16.64 -4.40 -15.15
N GLY A 226 -17.19 -5.59 -14.95
CA GLY A 226 -16.60 -6.83 -15.45
C GLY A 226 -15.12 -6.89 -15.06
N ASP A 227 -14.28 -7.32 -15.98
CA ASP A 227 -12.82 -7.35 -15.91
C ASP A 227 -12.14 -6.08 -16.48
N GLN A 228 -12.86 -4.96 -16.63
CA GLN A 228 -12.33 -3.75 -17.26
C GLN A 228 -11.07 -3.21 -16.56
N PHE A 229 -11.01 -3.19 -15.23
CA PHE A 229 -9.81 -2.75 -14.50
C PHE A 229 -8.60 -3.67 -14.76
N LEU A 230 -8.82 -4.99 -14.84
CA LEU A 230 -7.76 -5.94 -15.14
C LEU A 230 -7.22 -5.78 -16.57
N ARG A 231 -8.09 -5.47 -17.55
CA ARG A 231 -7.66 -5.13 -18.90
C ARG A 231 -6.75 -3.90 -18.94
N GLN A 232 -7.05 -2.88 -18.12
CA GLN A 232 -6.21 -1.67 -18.02
C GLN A 232 -4.82 -1.97 -17.48
N LEU A 233 -4.72 -2.86 -16.46
CA LEU A 233 -3.44 -3.36 -15.94
C LEU A 233 -2.69 -4.20 -16.97
N GLN A 234 -3.37 -5.13 -17.63
CA GLN A 234 -2.78 -6.01 -18.64
C GLN A 234 -2.21 -5.21 -19.82
N GLN A 235 -2.94 -4.19 -20.29
CA GLN A 235 -2.50 -3.34 -21.38
C GLN A 235 -1.16 -2.64 -21.07
N ARG A 236 -0.96 -2.17 -19.84
CA ARG A 236 0.22 -1.38 -19.44
C ARG A 236 1.41 -2.24 -19.02
N THR A 237 1.15 -3.37 -18.37
CA THR A 237 2.21 -4.33 -18.00
C THR A 237 2.83 -5.04 -19.21
N ARG A 238 2.12 -5.13 -20.34
CA ARG A 238 2.69 -5.63 -21.61
C ARG A 238 3.56 -4.61 -22.34
N LEU A 239 3.36 -3.32 -22.10
CA LEU A 239 4.05 -2.22 -22.80
C LEU A 239 5.33 -1.76 -22.09
N THR A 240 5.44 -2.03 -20.79
CA THR A 240 6.64 -1.76 -19.99
C THR A 240 7.30 -3.09 -19.67
N PRO A 241 8.47 -3.43 -20.27
CA PRO A 241 9.25 -4.56 -19.78
C PRO A 241 9.49 -4.33 -18.29
N LEU A 242 9.04 -5.26 -17.45
CA LEU A 242 9.34 -5.21 -16.03
C LEU A 242 10.87 -5.22 -15.90
N GLY A 243 11.45 -4.07 -15.55
CA GLY A 243 12.82 -4.01 -15.03
C GLY A 243 12.94 -4.94 -13.82
N PRO A 244 14.15 -5.30 -13.38
CA PRO A 244 14.37 -6.37 -12.42
C PRO A 244 13.92 -5.97 -11.01
N ALA A 245 12.61 -5.93 -10.77
CA ALA A 245 12.04 -6.30 -9.48
C ALA A 245 12.08 -7.84 -9.42
N SER A 246 13.27 -8.35 -9.13
CA SER A 246 13.64 -9.76 -9.25
C SER A 246 12.71 -10.67 -8.44
N ASN A 247 11.73 -11.28 -9.12
CA ASN A 247 11.01 -12.48 -8.70
C ASN A 247 10.51 -13.25 -9.94
N LEU A 248 11.42 -13.64 -10.82
CA LEU A 248 11.14 -14.63 -11.88
C LEU A 248 12.24 -15.69 -11.91
N ALA A 249 12.22 -16.58 -10.93
CA ALA A 249 12.71 -17.94 -11.14
C ALA A 249 11.57 -18.75 -11.76
N LEU A 250 11.41 -18.69 -13.08
CA LEU A 250 10.63 -19.68 -13.81
C LEU A 250 11.44 -20.98 -13.84
N ASN A 251 11.31 -21.81 -12.80
CA ASN A 251 11.76 -23.19 -12.84
C ASN A 251 10.85 -23.99 -13.79
N GLY A 252 11.16 -23.92 -15.08
CA GLY A 252 10.73 -24.93 -16.05
C GLY A 252 11.56 -26.19 -15.86
N ALA A 253 11.05 -27.13 -15.08
CA ALA A 253 11.59 -28.48 -14.99
C ALA A 253 11.46 -29.19 -16.35
N ASN A 254 12.53 -29.17 -17.15
CA ASN A 254 12.72 -30.13 -18.24
C ASN A 254 13.58 -31.29 -17.71
N HIS A 255 12.93 -32.24 -17.05
CA HIS A 255 13.43 -33.61 -16.96
C HIS A 255 12.59 -34.48 -17.90
N ARG A 256 13.27 -35.03 -18.92
CA ARG A 256 13.02 -36.26 -19.69
C ARG A 256 13.81 -36.12 -21.01
N ASN A 257 14.65 -37.02 -21.49
CA ASN A 257 15.26 -38.27 -21.04
C ASN A 257 16.44 -38.47 -22.03
N ILE A 258 17.62 -38.86 -21.55
CA ILE A 258 18.66 -39.47 -22.39
C ILE A 258 18.72 -40.95 -21.98
N SER A 259 18.26 -41.80 -22.88
CA SER A 259 18.52 -43.24 -23.04
C SER A 259 18.09 -43.53 -24.49
N THR A 260 18.88 -43.98 -25.44
CA THR A 260 20.12 -44.76 -25.53
C THR A 260 20.80 -44.41 -26.84
#